data_AF-A0A7S2FL94-F1
#
_entry.id   AF-A0A7S2FL94-F1
#
_cell.length_a   1.000
_cell.length_b   1.000
_cell.length_c   1.000
_cell.angle_alpha   90.00
_cell.angle_beta   90.00
_cell.angle_gamma   90.00
#
_symmetry.space_group_name_H-M   'P 1'
#
loop_
_entity.id
_entity.type
_entity.pdbx_description
1 polymer ?
#
loop_
_entity_poly.entity_id
_entity_poly.type
_entity_poly.pdbx_seq_one_letter_code
_entity_poly.pdbx_strand_id
1 'polypeptide(L)'
;EGYHRKQVFFLHIPFSTSQIFRSLQQGNELIAGMLHADVVGFHAFDHARHFLNACKRNMGLKFQSRTGGLLGVEVNGRTVMVVIRHVSIEVVTVDRHMKEQNPQ
;
A
#
# COMPACT_ATOMS: atom_id res chain seq x y z
N GLU A 1 21.75 -13.84 15.03
CA GLU A 1 20.39 -13.33 14.76
C GLU A 1 20.45 -12.36 13.59
N GLY A 2 19.59 -12.55 12.58
CA GLY A 2 19.57 -11.72 11.38
C GLY A 2 18.94 -10.35 11.64
N TYR A 3 19.56 -9.29 11.14
CA TYR A 3 19.07 -7.92 11.24
C TYR A 3 17.76 -7.75 10.45
N HIS A 4 16.61 -7.72 11.13
CA HIS A 4 15.31 -7.39 10.51
C HIS A 4 15.25 -5.88 10.24
N ARG A 5 15.46 -5.47 8.99
CA ARG A 5 15.29 -4.07 8.58
C ARG A 5 13.82 -3.74 8.48
N LYS A 6 13.42 -2.62 9.10
CA LYS A 6 12.09 -2.05 8.91
C LYS A 6 11.92 -1.60 7.45
N GLN A 7 10.87 -2.06 6.78
CA GLN A 7 10.60 -1.79 5.37
C GLN A 7 9.18 -1.28 5.16
N VAL A 8 9.05 -0.28 4.29
CA VAL A 8 7.79 0.30 3.85
C VAL A 8 7.69 0.16 2.34
N PHE A 9 6.58 -0.39 1.87
CA PHE A 9 6.22 -0.43 0.45
C PHE A 9 5.01 0.49 0.22
N PHE A 10 5.08 1.37 -0.79
CA PHE A 10 3.98 2.25 -1.14
C PHE A 10 3.65 2.08 -2.63
N LEU A 11 2.41 1.73 -2.95
CA LEU A 11 1.99 1.55 -4.33
C LEU A 11 1.41 2.85 -4.88
N HIS A 12 2.14 3.46 -5.82
CA HIS A 12 1.73 4.71 -6.44
C HIS A 12 0.61 4.56 -7.48
N ILE A 13 0.50 3.39 -8.10
CA ILE A 13 -0.57 3.08 -9.06
C ILE A 13 -1.80 2.51 -8.35
N PRO A 14 -3.00 2.61 -8.94
CA PRO A 14 -4.19 1.96 -8.40
C PRO A 14 -3.97 0.45 -8.21
N PHE A 15 -4.40 -0.08 -7.06
CA PHE A 15 -4.44 -1.53 -6.86
C PHE A 15 -5.70 -2.11 -7.51
N SER A 16 -5.53 -3.11 -8.36
CA SER A 16 -6.61 -3.73 -9.12
C SER A 16 -7.43 -4.69 -8.25
N THR A 17 -8.60 -5.10 -8.75
CA THR A 17 -9.46 -6.02 -8.00
C THR A 17 -8.80 -7.40 -7.86
N SER A 18 -9.13 -8.12 -6.78
CA SER A 18 -8.59 -9.47 -6.52
C SER A 18 -8.78 -10.49 -7.66
N GLN A 19 -9.71 -10.24 -8.60
CA GLN A 19 -9.92 -11.09 -9.78
C GLN A 19 -8.72 -11.07 -10.72
N ILE A 20 -8.13 -9.90 -10.96
CA ILE A 20 -6.98 -9.75 -11.85
C ILE A 20 -5.80 -10.56 -11.31
N PHE A 21 -5.51 -10.44 -10.01
CA PHE A 21 -4.43 -11.21 -9.37
C PHE A 21 -4.69 -12.73 -9.35
N ARG A 22 -5.93 -13.20 -9.40
CA ARG A 22 -6.19 -14.64 -9.55
C ARG A 22 -5.94 -15.15 -10.95
N SER A 23 -6.12 -14.30 -11.96
CA SER A 23 -5.88 -14.66 -13.36
C SER A 23 -4.40 -14.63 -13.73
N LEU A 24 -3.56 -13.93 -12.96
CA LEU A 24 -2.12 -13.88 -13.17
C LEU A 24 -1.43 -15.12 -12.59
N GLN A 25 -0.54 -15.74 -13.37
CA GLN A 25 0.21 -16.92 -12.94
C GLN A 25 1.03 -16.67 -11.67
N GLN A 26 1.62 -15.47 -11.53
CA GLN A 26 2.44 -15.06 -10.38
C GLN A 26 1.69 -14.14 -9.40
N GLY A 27 0.36 -14.13 -9.45
CA GLY A 27 -0.43 -13.17 -8.68
C GLY A 27 -0.29 -13.33 -7.16
N ASN A 28 -0.11 -14.57 -6.69
CA ASN A 28 0.09 -14.85 -5.26
C ASN A 28 1.47 -14.39 -4.79
N GLU A 29 2.51 -14.61 -5.61
CA GLU A 29 3.88 -14.21 -5.36
C GLU A 29 4.01 -12.69 -5.27
N LEU A 30 3.28 -11.95 -6.11
CA LEU A 30 3.24 -10.48 -6.04
C LEU A 30 2.66 -9.99 -4.72
N ILE A 31 1.52 -10.55 -4.28
CA ILE A 31 0.91 -10.14 -3.01
C ILE A 31 1.79 -10.57 -1.84
N ALA A 32 2.39 -11.77 -1.88
CA ALA A 32 3.35 -12.24 -0.90
C ALA A 32 4.59 -11.34 -0.82
N GLY A 33 5.09 -10.87 -1.96
CA GLY A 33 6.20 -9.91 -2.05
C GLY A 33 5.87 -8.57 -1.38
N MET A 34 4.67 -8.03 -1.62
CA MET A 34 4.20 -6.82 -0.92
C MET A 34 4.09 -7.03 0.59
N LEU A 35 3.60 -8.20 1.01
CA LEU A 35 3.49 -8.53 2.42
C LEU A 35 4.85 -8.71 3.11
N HIS A 36 5.97 -8.84 2.39
CA HIS A 36 7.30 -8.92 3.01
C HIS A 36 7.68 -7.64 3.76
N ALA A 37 7.09 -6.49 3.38
CA ALA A 37 7.24 -5.24 4.11
C ALA A 37 6.54 -5.26 5.48
N ASP A 38 6.91 -4.33 6.37
CA ASP A 38 6.20 -4.11 7.64
C ASP A 38 4.98 -3.20 7.44
N VAL A 39 5.03 -2.33 6.42
CA VAL A 39 3.95 -1.40 6.06
C VAL A 39 3.73 -1.42 4.54
N VAL A 40 2.46 -1.53 4.14
CA VAL A 40 2.00 -1.41 2.75
C VAL A 40 1.06 -0.21 2.64
N GLY A 41 1.37 0.72 1.74
CA GLY A 41 0.64 1.98 1.57
C GLY A 41 -0.05 2.14 0.22
N PHE A 42 -1.19 2.82 0.22
CA PHE A 42 -1.98 3.15 -0.98
C PHE A 42 -2.50 4.60 -0.93
N HIS A 43 -2.83 5.16 -2.11
CA HIS A 43 -3.42 6.49 -2.20
C HIS A 43 -4.88 6.59 -1.76
N ALA A 44 -5.66 5.54 -1.98
CA ALA A 44 -7.10 5.55 -1.75
C ALA A 44 -7.55 4.32 -0.96
N PHE A 45 -8.62 4.50 -0.18
CA PHE A 45 -9.22 3.43 0.63
C PHE A 45 -9.65 2.23 -0.23
N ASP A 46 -10.18 2.47 -1.43
CA ASP A 46 -10.61 1.39 -2.32
C ASP A 46 -9.47 0.48 -2.75
N HIS A 47 -8.28 1.03 -2.98
CA HIS A 47 -7.09 0.26 -3.34
C HIS A 47 -6.64 -0.63 -2.17
N ALA A 48 -6.58 -0.06 -0.96
CA ALA A 48 -6.30 -0.81 0.26
C ALA A 48 -7.33 -1.93 0.47
N ARG A 49 -8.62 -1.65 0.28
CA ARG A 49 -9.70 -2.64 0.38
C ARG A 49 -9.55 -3.76 -0.65
N HIS A 50 -9.16 -3.44 -1.88
CA HIS A 50 -8.90 -4.47 -2.90
C HIS A 50 -7.69 -5.34 -2.55
N PHE A 51 -6.63 -4.75 -2.01
CA PHE A 51 -5.47 -5.49 -1.50
C PHE A 51 -5.85 -6.42 -0.34
N LEU A 52 -6.57 -5.94 0.67
CA LEU A 52 -7.05 -6.76 1.79
C LEU A 52 -7.90 -7.94 1.31
N ASN A 53 -8.78 -7.70 0.33
CA ASN A 53 -9.58 -8.75 -0.28
C ASN A 53 -8.73 -9.75 -1.08
N ALA A 54 -7.66 -9.31 -1.74
CA ALA A 54 -6.73 -10.19 -2.43
C ALA A 54 -5.95 -11.08 -1.44
N CYS A 55 -5.42 -10.50 -0.35
CA CYS A 55 -4.79 -11.25 0.74
C CYS A 55 -5.72 -12.32 1.31
N LYS A 56 -6.98 -11.96 1.57
CA LYS A 56 -7.99 -12.89 2.10
C LYS A 56 -8.36 -13.99 1.10
N ARG A 57 -8.70 -13.63 -0.14
CA ARG A 57 -9.25 -14.57 -1.12
C ARG A 57 -8.19 -15.46 -1.76
N ASN A 58 -6.99 -14.94 -1.98
CA ASN A 58 -5.94 -15.64 -2.72
C ASN A 58 -4.99 -16.39 -1.79
N MET A 59 -4.75 -15.88 -0.57
CA MET A 59 -3.81 -16.49 0.39
C MET A 59 -4.45 -16.92 1.71
N GLY A 60 -5.77 -16.76 1.88
CA GLY A 60 -6.48 -17.17 3.10
C GLY A 60 -6.14 -16.33 4.35
N LEU A 61 -5.51 -15.17 4.16
CA LEU A 61 -5.03 -14.35 5.27
C LEU A 61 -6.18 -13.57 5.93
N LYS A 62 -6.06 -13.39 7.25
CA LYS A 62 -6.97 -12.54 8.02
C LYS A 62 -6.44 -11.13 8.09
N PHE A 63 -7.35 -10.16 8.09
CA PHE A 63 -7.02 -8.78 8.38
C PHE A 63 -7.93 -8.25 9.48
N GLN A 64 -7.41 -7.30 10.24
CA GLN A 64 -8.10 -6.70 11.38
C GLN A 64 -8.15 -5.19 11.21
N SER A 65 -9.26 -4.60 11.65
CA SER A 65 -9.36 -3.16 11.87
C SER A 65 -9.09 -2.90 13.35
N ARG A 66 -8.17 -1.97 13.64
CA ARG A 66 -7.83 -1.55 15.00
C ARG A 66 -8.37 -0.15 15.28
N THR A 67 -8.45 0.20 16.55
CA THR A 67 -8.82 1.54 17.01
C THR A 67 -7.99 2.61 16.29
N GLY A 68 -8.63 3.69 15.84
CA GLY A 68 -7.98 4.75 15.05
C GLY A 68 -7.95 4.50 13.54
N GLY A 69 -8.70 3.50 13.03
CA GLY A 69 -8.85 3.26 11.59
C GLY A 69 -7.63 2.58 10.96
N LEU A 70 -6.76 1.99 11.78
CA LEU A 70 -5.59 1.26 11.31
C LEU A 70 -6.00 -0.14 10.81
N LEU A 71 -5.52 -0.49 9.63
CA LEU A 71 -5.76 -1.81 9.02
C LEU A 71 -4.48 -2.63 9.10
N GLY A 72 -4.60 -3.94 9.33
CA GLY A 72 -3.43 -4.83 9.35
C GLY A 72 -3.75 -6.24 8.87
N VAL A 73 -2.81 -6.86 8.16
CA VAL A 73 -2.89 -8.25 7.67
C VAL A 73 -1.97 -9.13 8.51
N GLU A 74 -2.50 -10.24 9.03
CA GLU A 74 -1.71 -11.21 9.78
C GLU A 74 -1.04 -12.22 8.84
N VAL A 75 0.28 -12.30 8.89
CA VAL A 75 1.10 -13.17 8.04
C VAL A 75 2.21 -13.77 8.89
N ASN A 76 2.32 -15.10 8.97
CA ASN A 76 3.42 -15.80 9.67
C ASN A 76 3.69 -15.28 11.10
N GLY A 77 2.64 -14.98 11.87
CA GLY A 77 2.76 -14.47 13.25
C GLY A 77 3.13 -12.99 13.38
N ARG A 78 3.27 -12.25 12.27
CA ARG A 78 3.45 -10.79 12.27
C ARG A 78 2.26 -10.07 11.64
N THR A 79 2.11 -8.80 11.99
CA THR A 79 1.09 -7.92 11.40
C THR A 79 1.75 -6.95 10.43
N VAL A 80 1.36 -7.02 9.16
CA VAL A 80 1.70 -6.01 8.15
C VAL A 80 0.68 -4.89 8.23
N MET A 81 1.13 -3.67 8.49
CA MET A 81 0.22 -2.51 8.53
C MET A 81 -0.18 -2.09 7.13
N VAL A 82 -1.45 -1.73 6.95
CA VAL A 82 -1.98 -1.17 5.72
C VAL A 82 -2.37 0.29 5.97
N VAL A 83 -1.74 1.20 5.23
CA VAL A 83 -1.94 2.65 5.39
C VAL A 83 -2.49 3.27 4.13
N ILE A 84 -3.29 4.33 4.30
CA ILE A 84 -3.84 5.11 3.20
C ILE A 84 -3.32 6.53 3.35
N ARG A 85 -2.58 7.03 2.36
CA ARG A 85 -1.93 8.35 2.38
C ARG A 85 -1.91 8.94 0.98
N HIS A 86 -2.16 10.24 0.87
CA HIS A 86 -2.02 10.95 -0.39
C HIS A 86 -0.57 11.41 -0.57
N VAL A 87 -0.06 11.29 -1.79
CA VAL A 87 1.18 11.99 -2.18
C VAL A 87 0.81 13.39 -2.66
N SER A 88 1.49 14.38 -2.10
CA SER A 88 1.30 15.79 -2.46
C SER A 88 2.54 16.35 -3.15
N ILE A 89 2.38 17.50 -3.78
CA ILE A 89 3.47 18.26 -4.39
C ILE A 89 3.98 19.32 -3.42
N GLU A 90 5.23 19.73 -3.62
CA GLU A 90 5.84 20.81 -2.83
C GLU A 90 5.33 22.17 -3.33
N VAL A 91 4.32 22.70 -2.64
CA VAL A 91 3.58 23.91 -3.06
C VAL A 91 4.50 25.12 -3.21
N VAL A 92 5.45 25.31 -2.28
CA VAL A 92 6.37 26.47 -2.31
C VAL A 92 7.24 26.45 -3.57
N THR A 93 7.74 25.28 -3.97
CA THR A 93 8.55 25.14 -5.16
C THR A 93 7.73 25.37 -6.43
N VAL A 94 6.49 24.86 -6.48
CA VAL A 94 5.58 25.11 -7.61
C VAL A 94 5.22 26.59 -7.71
N ASP A 95 4.84 27.23 -6.60
CA ASP A 95 4.48 28.65 -6.56
C ASP A 95 5.64 29.56 -7.00
N ARG A 96 6.87 29.25 -6.54
CA ARG A 96 8.08 29.97 -6.97
C ARG A 96 8.26 29.88 -8.48
N HIS A 97 8.18 28.68 -9.05
CA HIS A 97 8.39 28.48 -10.47
C HIS A 97 7.30 29.15 -11.33
N MET A 98 6.04 29.17 -10.85
CA MET A 98 4.95 29.86 -11.53
C MET A 98 5.16 31.38 -11.57
N LYS A 99 5.69 31.99 -10.49
CA LYS A 99 6.00 33.42 -10.44
C LYS A 99 7.19 33.80 -11.31
N GLU A 100 8.21 32.95 -11.40
CA GLU A 100 9.37 33.17 -12.28
C GLU A 100 9.00 33.13 -13.76
N GLN A 101 8.04 32.27 -14.15
CA GLN A 101 7.60 32.14 -15.55
C GLN A 101 6.56 33.17 -15.98
N ASN A 102 5.81 33.75 -15.04
CA ASN A 102 4.81 34.78 -15.31
C ASN A 102 5.02 35.97 -14.37
N PRO A 103 6.11 36.75 -14.55
CA PRO A 103 6.28 38.00 -13.82
C PRO A 103 5.13 38.93 -14.21
N GLN A 104 4.26 39.25 -13.24
CA GLN A 104 3.32 40.36 -13.34
C GLN A 104 4.07 41.68 -13.50
#